data_AF-A0A0F8Z1Q5-F1
#
_entry.id   AF-A0A0F8Z1Q5-F1
#
_cell.length_a   1.000
_cell.length_b   1.000
_cell.length_c   1.000
_cell.angle_alpha   90.00
_cell.angle_beta   90.00
_cell.angle_gamma   90.00
#
_symmetry.space_group_name_H-M   'P 1'
#
loop_
_entity.id
_entity.type
_entity.pdbx_description
1 polymer ?
#
loop_
_entity_poly.entity_id
_entity_poly.type
_entity_poly.pdbx_seq_one_letter_code
_entity_poly.pdbx_strand_id
1 'polypeptide(L)'
;AAAEGIVVCDNGTDGTLFLSNQVEQLDVDEKGIREFSRAYKKEKVVAWLQVFQELRVEPFPGLTKEETLELLAATFYVSPWLNRWKGTQVPLEIATAEAGSGKAQDMNAKILTTQGWIKMGDISVGDQIITPEGTPSEVVSVFPQGLKKLYRVTFHDGSSTKCCEEHLWHVQTPDQRWAERPGVVKPLHEILKKDLRYVNKNRFRNYIPMVASTINLTVDGSALKLLDPYLLGALLGDGGFRSGQPSFTSEDQFILDEVQRRLPDGDELVRSSRNAKRYDHRINGGKVKEAVKGLGLWGHKSVEKFVPKHYLWTTYENRLALLQGLMDTDGSAVTAGAAVFNSSSEQLTKDTQFLIQSLGGTASISLRTAPLKQGHNLAYNVHIRLPLGMCPFLLPRKADYF
;
A
#
# COMPACT_ATOMS: atom_id res chain seq x y z
N ALA A 1 32.40 -16.39 -30.87
CA ALA A 1 33.02 -15.69 -29.72
C ALA A 1 31.89 -15.23 -28.81
N ALA A 2 32.02 -15.52 -27.52
CA ALA A 2 30.95 -15.58 -26.54
C ALA A 2 30.22 -14.23 -26.33
N ALA A 3 28.90 -14.30 -26.21
CA ALA A 3 28.13 -13.29 -25.49
C ALA A 3 28.36 -13.52 -24.00
N GLU A 4 29.32 -12.79 -23.43
CA GLU A 4 29.39 -12.60 -21.99
C GLU A 4 28.31 -11.60 -21.56
N GLY A 5 27.65 -11.89 -20.43
CA GLY A 5 27.09 -10.84 -19.59
C GLY A 5 25.64 -11.03 -19.16
N ILE A 6 25.40 -11.95 -18.23
CA ILE A 6 24.43 -11.69 -17.15
C ILE A 6 25.16 -11.98 -15.84
N VAL A 7 25.46 -10.93 -15.09
CA VAL A 7 25.86 -11.02 -13.69
C VAL A 7 24.62 -10.72 -12.86
N VAL A 8 24.22 -11.69 -12.05
CA VAL A 8 23.19 -11.53 -11.01
C VAL A 8 23.82 -10.83 -9.81
N CYS A 9 23.18 -9.78 -9.31
CA CYS A 9 23.50 -9.20 -8.00
C CYS A 9 22.22 -9.11 -7.16
N ASP A 10 22.32 -9.50 -5.90
CA ASP A 10 21.24 -9.55 -4.90
C ASP A 10 21.37 -8.39 -3.89
N ASN A 11 20.24 -7.77 -3.48
CA ASN A 11 19.91 -7.20 -2.14
C ASN A 11 18.96 -5.96 -2.11
N GLY A 12 17.79 -6.12 -1.44
CA GLY A 12 17.44 -5.47 -0.15
C GLY A 12 16.88 -4.03 -0.05
N THR A 13 15.62 -3.92 0.42
CA THR A 13 14.93 -2.90 1.28
C THR A 13 15.33 -1.39 1.19
N ASP A 14 14.41 -0.51 0.75
CA ASP A 14 14.29 0.94 1.08
C ASP A 14 13.36 1.73 0.09
N GLY A 15 12.03 1.54 0.17
CA GLY A 15 10.98 2.19 -0.67
C GLY A 15 11.27 3.50 -1.45
N THR A 16 11.86 3.41 -2.65
CA THR A 16 12.34 4.51 -3.55
C THR A 16 12.65 4.20 -5.05
N LEU A 17 12.21 5.06 -5.96
CA LEU A 17 12.09 4.89 -7.41
C LEU A 17 13.26 4.36 -8.31
N PHE A 18 13.00 3.26 -9.05
CA PHE A 18 13.45 2.82 -10.41
C PHE A 18 14.82 2.21 -10.72
N LEU A 19 14.79 1.20 -11.61
CA LEU A 19 15.88 0.65 -12.44
C LEU A 19 16.02 1.44 -13.76
N SER A 20 17.23 1.58 -14.29
CA SER A 20 17.51 2.26 -15.57
C SER A 20 17.01 1.45 -16.78
N ASN A 21 16.58 2.15 -17.84
CA ASN A 21 16.25 1.64 -19.20
C ASN A 21 14.84 1.07 -19.48
N GLN A 22 13.80 1.48 -18.73
CA GLN A 22 12.40 1.17 -19.10
C GLN A 22 11.46 2.39 -19.05
N VAL A 23 11.82 3.47 -19.77
CA VAL A 23 10.81 4.46 -20.19
C VAL A 23 10.46 4.15 -21.63
N GLU A 24 9.46 3.31 -21.84
CA GLU A 24 8.85 3.12 -23.17
C GLU A 24 7.64 4.04 -23.30
N GLN A 25 7.64 4.82 -24.38
CA GLN A 25 6.47 5.53 -24.85
C GLN A 25 5.41 4.50 -25.25
N LEU A 26 4.23 4.55 -24.64
CA LEU A 26 3.13 3.68 -25.06
C LEU A 26 2.52 4.26 -26.35
N ASP A 27 2.48 3.47 -27.42
CA ASP A 27 1.68 3.78 -28.59
C ASP A 27 0.20 3.78 -28.19
N VAL A 28 -0.44 4.93 -28.41
CA VAL A 28 -1.81 5.17 -27.96
C VAL A 28 -2.75 4.96 -29.13
N ASP A 29 -3.80 4.16 -28.93
CA ASP A 29 -4.86 3.97 -29.93
C ASP A 29 -5.61 5.29 -30.16
N GLU A 30 -5.19 6.03 -31.19
CA GLU A 30 -5.79 7.29 -31.59
C GLU A 30 -7.29 7.18 -31.90
N LYS A 31 -7.76 5.98 -32.28
CA LYS A 31 -9.15 5.76 -32.68
C LYS A 31 -10.06 5.73 -31.45
N GLY A 32 -9.70 4.98 -30.42
CA GLY A 32 -10.41 4.97 -29.13
C GLY A 32 -10.47 6.35 -28.46
N ILE A 33 -9.42 7.15 -28.60
CA ILE A 33 -9.37 8.53 -28.09
C ILE A 33 -10.37 9.44 -28.83
N ARG A 34 -10.43 9.34 -30.16
CA ARG A 34 -11.37 10.15 -30.96
C ARG A 34 -12.83 9.78 -30.67
N GLU A 35 -13.11 8.50 -30.39
CA GLU A 35 -14.45 8.03 -30.02
C GLU A 35 -14.87 8.53 -28.62
N PHE A 36 -13.97 8.46 -27.62
CA PHE A 36 -14.22 9.04 -26.28
C PHE A 36 -14.47 10.55 -26.33
N SER A 37 -13.63 11.28 -27.08
CA SER A 37 -13.74 12.74 -27.25
C SER A 37 -15.05 13.15 -27.96
N ARG A 38 -15.59 12.30 -28.84
CA ARG A 38 -16.90 12.53 -29.49
C ARG A 38 -18.08 12.21 -28.57
N ALA A 39 -17.96 11.21 -27.70
CA ALA A 39 -18.98 10.85 -26.72
C ALA A 39 -19.08 11.89 -25.59
N TYR A 40 -17.98 12.56 -25.26
CA TYR A 40 -17.91 13.62 -24.25
C TYR A 40 -18.55 14.93 -24.75
N LYS A 41 -19.88 15.02 -24.66
CA LYS A 41 -20.61 16.28 -24.90
C LYS A 41 -20.28 17.27 -23.77
N LYS A 42 -19.56 18.34 -24.13
CA LYS A 42 -19.32 19.52 -23.29
C LYS A 42 -20.63 20.18 -22.86
N GLU A 43 -20.88 20.25 -21.57
CA GLU A 43 -21.20 21.54 -20.98
C GLU A 43 -19.88 22.28 -20.76
N LYS A 44 -19.80 23.51 -21.25
CA LYS A 44 -18.60 24.33 -21.15
C LYS A 44 -18.94 25.57 -20.34
N VAL A 45 -18.03 25.84 -19.39
CA VAL A 45 -17.92 26.98 -18.47
C VAL A 45 -18.36 26.61 -17.05
N VAL A 46 -17.41 26.08 -16.27
CA VAL A 46 -17.42 26.31 -14.82
C VAL A 46 -17.18 27.82 -14.67
N ALA A 47 -18.15 28.55 -14.13
CA ALA A 47 -17.94 29.94 -13.80
C ALA A 47 -16.93 29.99 -12.65
N TRP A 48 -15.74 30.55 -12.85
CA TRP A 48 -14.72 30.67 -11.79
C TRP A 48 -15.28 31.31 -10.51
N LEU A 49 -16.33 32.11 -10.64
CA LEU A 49 -17.11 32.66 -9.53
C LEU A 49 -17.66 31.58 -8.59
N GLN A 50 -18.20 30.48 -9.12
CA GLN A 50 -18.72 29.36 -8.33
C GLN A 50 -17.60 28.64 -7.58
N VAL A 51 -16.44 28.49 -8.20
CA VAL A 51 -15.25 27.89 -7.57
C VAL A 51 -14.75 28.75 -6.41
N PHE A 52 -14.66 30.06 -6.62
CA PHE A 52 -14.16 30.95 -5.57
C PHE A 52 -15.14 31.13 -4.39
N GLN A 53 -16.44 30.95 -4.61
CA GLN A 53 -17.44 30.97 -3.54
C GLN A 53 -17.23 29.86 -2.49
N GLU A 54 -16.67 28.73 -2.90
CA GLU A 54 -16.37 27.61 -1.98
C GLU A 54 -15.03 27.79 -1.22
N LEU A 55 -14.19 28.72 -1.67
CA LEU A 55 -12.92 29.03 -1.00
C LEU A 55 -13.12 30.04 0.14
N ARG A 56 -12.34 29.88 1.21
CA ARG A 56 -12.23 30.90 2.27
C ARG A 56 -11.29 32.01 1.80
N VAL A 57 -11.84 32.95 1.04
CA VAL A 57 -11.14 34.17 0.58
C VAL A 57 -11.49 35.33 1.51
N GLU A 58 -10.46 35.96 2.08
CA GLU A 58 -10.60 37.23 2.81
C GLU A 58 -10.75 38.40 1.82
N PRO A 59 -11.62 39.38 2.09
CA PRO A 59 -11.81 40.52 1.20
C PRO A 59 -10.51 41.33 1.01
N PHE A 60 -10.25 41.79 -0.21
CA PHE A 60 -9.16 42.75 -0.42
C PHE A 60 -9.51 44.10 0.19
N PRO A 61 -8.51 44.90 0.63
CA PRO A 61 -8.76 46.20 1.23
C PRO A 61 -9.62 47.10 0.34
N GLY A 62 -10.75 47.55 0.88
CA GLY A 62 -11.70 48.42 0.17
C GLY A 62 -12.67 47.70 -0.78
N LEU A 63 -12.65 46.37 -0.85
CA LEU A 63 -13.62 45.56 -1.57
C LEU A 63 -14.43 44.71 -0.60
N THR A 64 -15.69 44.46 -0.95
CA THR A 64 -16.50 43.40 -0.33
C THR A 64 -15.99 42.02 -0.74
N LYS A 65 -16.47 40.98 -0.06
CA LYS A 65 -16.14 39.60 -0.41
C LYS A 65 -16.63 39.28 -1.83
N GLU A 66 -17.88 39.61 -2.18
CA GLU A 66 -18.39 39.43 -3.54
C GLU A 66 -17.51 40.13 -4.59
N GLU A 67 -17.18 41.42 -4.41
CA GLU A 67 -16.35 42.16 -5.35
C GLU A 67 -14.93 41.57 -5.47
N THR A 68 -14.39 41.03 -4.37
CA THR A 68 -13.11 40.32 -4.37
C THR A 68 -13.18 39.04 -5.22
N LEU A 69 -14.27 38.26 -5.09
CA LEU A 69 -14.47 37.03 -5.86
C LEU A 69 -14.72 37.33 -7.35
N GLU A 70 -15.47 38.38 -7.66
CA GLU A 70 -15.70 38.85 -9.04
C GLU A 70 -14.42 39.35 -9.70
N LEU A 71 -13.62 40.14 -8.98
CA LEU A 71 -12.32 40.61 -9.46
C LEU A 71 -11.37 39.44 -9.72
N LEU A 72 -11.29 38.47 -8.80
CA LEU A 72 -10.52 37.24 -9.00
C LEU A 72 -11.00 36.53 -10.26
N ALA A 73 -12.29 36.21 -10.39
CA ALA A 73 -12.84 35.56 -11.57
C ALA A 73 -12.51 36.32 -12.88
N ALA A 74 -12.65 37.65 -12.89
CA ALA A 74 -12.34 38.49 -14.04
C ALA A 74 -10.86 38.42 -14.45
N THR A 75 -9.91 38.41 -13.49
CA THR A 75 -8.47 38.30 -13.82
C THR A 75 -8.11 37.03 -14.59
N PHE A 76 -8.83 35.93 -14.35
CA PHE A 76 -8.67 34.67 -15.09
C PHE A 76 -9.24 34.71 -16.51
N TYR A 77 -10.28 35.51 -16.76
CA TYR A 77 -10.86 35.67 -18.10
C TYR A 77 -10.14 36.71 -18.96
N VAL A 78 -9.51 37.71 -18.33
CA VAL A 78 -9.02 38.90 -19.04
C VAL A 78 -7.52 38.85 -19.34
N SER A 79 -6.72 38.06 -18.63
CA SER A 79 -5.25 38.04 -18.84
C SER A 79 -4.80 37.09 -19.96
N PRO A 80 -4.30 37.58 -21.11
CA PRO A 80 -3.70 36.73 -22.14
C PRO A 80 -2.32 36.20 -21.73
N TRP A 81 -1.72 36.78 -20.69
CA TRP A 81 -0.40 36.43 -20.15
C TRP A 81 -0.44 35.19 -19.25
N LEU A 82 -1.52 35.04 -18.45
CA LEU A 82 -1.79 33.82 -17.68
C LEU A 82 -2.01 32.59 -18.57
N ASN A 83 -2.57 32.79 -19.77
CA ASN A 83 -2.78 31.72 -20.76
C ASN A 83 -1.47 31.15 -21.38
N ARG A 84 -0.31 31.80 -21.15
CA ARG A 84 1.00 31.43 -21.73
C ARG A 84 2.10 31.18 -20.70
N TRP A 85 1.78 31.26 -19.40
CA TRP A 85 2.78 31.23 -18.33
C TRP A 85 3.30 29.80 -18.06
N LYS A 86 4.61 29.65 -17.85
CA LYS A 86 5.31 28.36 -17.68
C LYS A 86 6.36 28.38 -16.56
N GLY A 87 6.07 28.93 -15.38
CA GLY A 87 6.93 28.70 -14.21
C GLY A 87 6.78 29.60 -12.97
N THR A 88 6.65 28.91 -11.82
CA THR A 88 7.16 29.12 -10.45
C THR A 88 7.38 30.54 -9.92
N GLN A 89 6.41 31.07 -9.17
CA GLN A 89 6.59 31.86 -7.93
C GLN A 89 5.22 32.23 -7.31
N VAL A 90 5.17 32.27 -5.96
CA VAL A 90 4.13 32.85 -5.06
C VAL A 90 3.08 31.88 -4.47
N PRO A 91 2.69 32.02 -3.17
CA PRO A 91 1.69 31.22 -2.44
C PRO A 91 0.30 31.05 -3.08
N LEU A 92 0.00 31.76 -4.17
CA LEU A 92 -1.29 31.71 -4.84
C LEU A 92 -1.54 30.34 -5.52
N GLU A 93 -0.52 29.65 -6.04
CA GLU A 93 -0.65 28.30 -6.65
C GLU A 93 -1.16 27.23 -5.67
N ILE A 94 -0.86 27.39 -4.38
CA ILE A 94 -1.33 26.48 -3.32
C ILE A 94 -2.82 26.75 -3.03
N ALA A 95 -3.25 28.01 -3.12
CA ALA A 95 -4.63 28.42 -2.88
C ALA A 95 -5.56 28.22 -4.10
N THR A 96 -5.05 28.29 -5.33
CA THR A 96 -5.90 28.39 -6.52
C THR A 96 -6.06 27.11 -7.34
N ALA A 97 -5.14 26.14 -7.23
CA ALA A 97 -5.24 24.81 -7.86
C ALA A 97 -5.88 24.80 -9.27
N GLU A 98 -5.44 25.70 -10.16
CA GLU A 98 -6.07 25.89 -11.47
C GLU A 98 -6.23 24.56 -12.23
N ALA A 99 -7.44 24.31 -12.73
CA ALA A 99 -7.69 23.22 -13.66
C ALA A 99 -6.77 23.35 -14.88
N GLY A 100 -5.93 22.34 -15.14
CA GLY A 100 -4.94 22.36 -16.23
C GLY A 100 -3.49 22.47 -15.77
N SER A 101 -3.23 22.83 -14.50
CA SER A 101 -1.89 23.02 -13.92
C SER A 101 -1.11 21.72 -13.66
N GLY A 102 -1.58 20.59 -14.21
CA GLY A 102 -0.84 19.34 -14.30
C GLY A 102 -0.69 18.56 -12.98
N LYS A 103 -1.76 18.50 -12.19
CA LYS A 103 -1.91 17.53 -11.09
C LYS A 103 -2.56 16.22 -11.54
N ALA A 104 -2.43 15.90 -12.84
CA ALA A 104 -3.12 14.78 -13.46
C ALA A 104 -2.51 13.44 -13.08
N GLN A 105 -3.34 12.41 -13.05
CA GLN A 105 -2.94 11.02 -12.95
C GLN A 105 -3.60 10.20 -14.06
N ASP A 106 -3.06 9.01 -14.34
CA ASP A 106 -3.68 8.03 -15.24
C ASP A 106 -5.10 7.66 -14.75
N MET A 107 -6.07 7.57 -15.66
CA MET A 107 -7.46 7.23 -15.32
C MET A 107 -7.60 5.82 -14.71
N ASN A 108 -6.62 4.95 -14.97
CA ASN A 108 -6.54 3.61 -14.37
C ASN A 108 -5.77 3.56 -13.05
N ALA A 109 -5.24 4.68 -12.58
CA ALA A 109 -4.58 4.71 -11.29
C ALA A 109 -5.57 4.38 -10.18
N LYS A 110 -5.09 3.69 -9.15
CA LYS A 110 -5.93 3.25 -8.04
C LYS A 110 -5.90 4.29 -6.93
N ILE A 111 -7.08 4.70 -6.47
CA ILE A 111 -7.28 5.52 -5.27
C ILE A 111 -7.85 4.63 -4.18
N LEU A 112 -7.28 4.75 -2.97
CA LEU A 112 -7.76 4.01 -1.82
C LEU A 112 -8.97 4.72 -1.21
N THR A 113 -10.07 3.98 -1.04
CA THR A 113 -11.26 4.42 -0.31
C THR A 113 -11.43 3.58 0.96
N THR A 114 -12.39 3.96 1.80
CA THR A 114 -12.77 3.13 2.96
C THR A 114 -13.28 1.75 2.56
N GLN A 115 -13.77 1.56 1.32
CA GLN A 115 -14.38 0.32 0.83
C GLN A 115 -13.46 -0.50 -0.09
N GLY A 116 -12.30 0.03 -0.46
CA GLY A 116 -11.39 -0.64 -1.38
C GLY A 116 -10.66 0.29 -2.34
N TRP A 117 -9.99 -0.32 -3.32
CA TRP A 117 -9.42 0.43 -4.43
C TRP A 117 -10.50 0.75 -5.46
N ILE A 118 -10.62 2.02 -5.82
CA ILE A 118 -11.37 2.51 -6.98
C ILE A 118 -10.39 3.07 -8.02
N LYS A 119 -10.77 3.10 -9.30
CA LYS A 119 -9.94 3.76 -10.32
C LYS A 119 -10.18 5.27 -10.28
N MET A 120 -9.15 6.05 -10.59
CA MET A 120 -9.21 7.51 -10.72
C MET A 120 -10.34 7.96 -11.65
N GLY A 121 -10.58 7.22 -12.74
CA GLY A 121 -11.64 7.53 -13.69
C GLY A 121 -13.06 7.23 -13.22
N ASP A 122 -13.22 6.44 -12.16
CA ASP A 122 -14.52 6.06 -11.60
C ASP A 122 -14.90 6.92 -10.38
N ILE A 123 -14.01 7.84 -9.95
CA ILE A 123 -14.25 8.75 -8.82
C ILE A 123 -15.29 9.81 -9.16
N SER A 124 -16.20 10.03 -8.22
CA SER A 124 -17.22 11.08 -8.26
C SER A 124 -17.12 12.02 -7.07
N VAL A 125 -17.72 13.21 -7.21
CA VAL A 125 -17.89 14.14 -6.08
C VAL A 125 -18.73 13.46 -4.99
N GLY A 126 -18.30 13.58 -3.74
CA GLY A 126 -18.88 12.91 -2.57
C GLY A 126 -18.20 11.60 -2.17
N ASP A 127 -17.36 11.00 -3.03
CA ASP A 127 -16.61 9.79 -2.69
C ASP A 127 -15.67 10.02 -1.50
N GLN A 128 -15.54 9.01 -0.63
CA GLN A 128 -14.66 9.06 0.55
C GLN A 128 -13.34 8.35 0.26
N ILE A 129 -12.26 9.12 0.13
CA ILE A 129 -10.90 8.63 -0.13
C ILE A 129 -10.05 8.66 1.15
N ILE A 130 -9.02 7.83 1.23
CA ILE A 130 -8.10 7.79 2.36
C ILE A 130 -6.97 8.80 2.15
N THR A 131 -6.76 9.68 3.13
CA THR A 131 -5.64 10.64 3.14
C THR A 131 -4.32 9.96 3.56
N PRO A 132 -3.16 10.59 3.32
CA PRO A 132 -1.87 10.10 3.83
C PRO A 132 -1.83 9.88 5.35
N GLU A 133 -2.63 10.62 6.12
CA GLU A 133 -2.80 10.49 7.56
C GLU A 133 -3.70 9.30 7.96
N GLY A 134 -4.30 8.63 6.98
CA GLY A 134 -5.12 7.45 7.15
C GLY A 134 -6.57 7.72 7.53
N THR A 135 -7.01 8.97 7.43
CA THR A 135 -8.40 9.38 7.68
C THR A 135 -9.19 9.50 6.37
N PRO A 136 -10.51 9.26 6.38
CA PRO A 136 -11.35 9.56 5.22
C PRO A 136 -11.41 11.06 4.92
N SER A 137 -11.46 11.41 3.64
CA SER A 137 -11.73 12.75 3.14
C SER A 137 -12.68 12.69 1.96
N GLU A 138 -13.58 13.66 1.87
CA GLU A 138 -14.54 13.75 0.78
C GLU A 138 -13.92 14.37 -0.48
N VAL A 139 -14.24 13.81 -1.63
CA VAL A 139 -13.92 14.39 -2.94
C VAL A 139 -14.90 15.52 -3.22
N VAL A 140 -14.44 16.77 -3.14
CA VAL A 140 -15.26 17.96 -3.39
C VAL A 140 -15.45 18.27 -4.88
N SER A 141 -14.52 17.83 -5.73
CA SER A 141 -14.51 18.20 -7.16
C SER A 141 -13.64 17.24 -7.98
N VAL A 142 -14.01 17.02 -9.24
CA VAL A 142 -13.25 16.21 -10.21
C VAL A 142 -12.95 17.05 -11.45
N PHE A 143 -11.68 17.15 -11.83
CA PHE A 143 -11.22 18.00 -12.95
C PHE A 143 -10.52 17.21 -14.05
N PRO A 144 -11.22 16.83 -15.13
CA PRO A 144 -10.60 16.18 -16.29
C PRO A 144 -9.52 17.07 -16.92
N GLN A 145 -8.31 16.51 -17.09
CA GLN A 145 -7.14 17.25 -17.58
C GLN A 145 -6.90 17.12 -19.09
N GLY A 146 -7.69 16.28 -19.78
CA GLY A 146 -7.50 15.96 -21.20
C GLY A 146 -6.26 15.11 -21.46
N LEU A 147 -5.73 15.19 -22.68
CA LEU A 147 -4.55 14.45 -23.07
C LEU A 147 -3.29 15.10 -22.49
N LYS A 148 -2.55 14.33 -21.70
CA LYS A 148 -1.28 14.72 -21.08
C LYS A 148 -0.24 13.65 -21.34
N LYS A 149 1.03 14.05 -21.46
CA LYS A 149 2.16 13.12 -21.46
C LYS A 149 2.27 12.49 -20.07
N LEU A 150 2.35 11.16 -20.02
CA LEU A 150 2.50 10.42 -18.77
C LEU A 150 3.91 9.86 -18.62
N TYR A 151 4.38 9.87 -17.38
CA TYR A 151 5.61 9.27 -16.92
C TYR A 151 5.24 8.19 -15.92
N ARG A 152 5.79 6.98 -16.10
CA ARG A 152 5.75 5.97 -15.04
C ARG A 152 6.69 6.44 -13.93
N VAL A 153 6.30 6.15 -12.69
CA VAL A 153 7.00 6.43 -11.44
C VAL A 153 7.01 5.13 -10.60
N THR A 154 8.10 4.35 -10.54
CA THR A 154 8.20 3.02 -9.89
C THR A 154 9.19 3.02 -8.75
N PHE A 155 8.74 2.86 -7.52
CA PHE A 155 9.46 2.84 -6.23
C PHE A 155 10.44 1.65 -6.07
N HIS A 156 11.24 1.66 -5.01
CA HIS A 156 12.34 0.68 -4.78
C HIS A 156 11.75 -0.67 -4.42
N ASP A 157 10.59 -0.62 -3.76
CA ASP A 157 9.79 -1.79 -3.43
C ASP A 157 9.10 -2.37 -4.67
N GLY A 158 9.31 -1.80 -5.86
CA GLY A 158 8.73 -2.23 -7.13
C GLY A 158 7.32 -1.70 -7.39
N SER A 159 6.69 -1.01 -6.43
CA SER A 159 5.39 -0.38 -6.66
C SER A 159 5.51 0.71 -7.72
N SER A 160 4.45 1.02 -8.48
CA SER A 160 4.52 2.09 -9.48
C SER A 160 3.20 2.80 -9.70
N THR A 161 3.29 4.04 -10.17
CA THR A 161 2.17 4.86 -10.61
C THR A 161 2.52 5.61 -11.90
N LYS A 162 1.55 6.28 -12.51
CA LYS A 162 1.75 7.09 -13.70
C LYS A 162 1.21 8.49 -13.45
N CYS A 163 1.98 9.50 -13.80
CA CYS A 163 1.60 10.90 -13.59
C CYS A 163 2.21 11.79 -14.68
N CYS A 164 1.70 13.02 -14.82
CA CYS A 164 2.29 14.01 -15.71
C CYS A 164 3.51 14.70 -15.07
N GLU A 165 4.24 15.48 -15.87
CA GLU A 165 5.49 16.13 -15.45
C GLU A 165 5.30 17.23 -14.41
N GLU A 166 4.09 17.75 -14.25
CA GLU A 166 3.76 18.76 -13.26
C GLU A 166 3.16 18.16 -11.97
N HIS A 167 2.99 16.82 -11.91
CA HIS A 167 2.41 16.16 -10.74
C HIS A 167 3.27 16.43 -9.51
N LEU A 168 2.61 16.85 -8.43
CA LEU A 168 3.26 17.28 -7.20
C LEU A 168 3.58 16.10 -6.31
N TRP A 169 4.85 15.99 -5.93
CA TRP A 169 5.39 14.94 -5.09
C TRP A 169 5.90 15.55 -3.79
N HIS A 170 5.38 15.09 -2.66
CA HIS A 170 6.00 15.36 -1.37
C HIS A 170 7.22 14.44 -1.22
N VAL A 171 8.42 15.04 -1.17
CA VAL A 171 9.69 14.31 -1.11
C VAL A 171 10.60 14.83 0.00
N GLN A 172 11.43 13.95 0.53
CA GLN A 172 12.50 14.26 1.48
C GLN A 172 13.86 13.87 0.90
N THR A 173 14.90 14.68 1.16
CA THR A 173 16.28 14.28 0.91
C THR A 173 16.80 13.37 2.05
N PRO A 174 17.89 12.60 1.84
CA PRO A 174 18.50 11.84 2.93
C PRO A 174 18.80 12.68 4.17
N ASP A 175 19.31 13.90 3.98
CA ASP A 175 19.70 14.79 5.07
C ASP A 175 18.46 15.31 5.82
N GLN A 176 17.37 15.59 5.11
CA GLN A 176 16.09 15.94 5.74
C GLN A 176 15.54 14.78 6.56
N ARG A 177 15.56 13.56 6.01
CA ARG A 177 15.09 12.37 6.72
C ARG A 177 15.92 12.08 7.97
N TRP A 178 17.25 12.19 7.88
CA TRP A 178 18.14 11.99 9.03
C TRP A 178 17.95 13.05 10.11
N ALA A 179 17.71 14.29 9.73
CA ALA A 179 17.49 15.41 10.65
C ALA A 179 16.02 15.60 11.04
N GLU A 180 15.12 14.65 10.71
CA GLU A 180 13.68 14.70 10.97
C GLU A 180 13.01 16.01 10.50
N ARG A 181 13.50 16.57 9.39
CA ARG A 181 12.96 17.80 8.80
C ARG A 181 11.79 17.50 7.89
N PRO A 182 10.79 18.40 7.80
CA PRO A 182 9.69 18.24 6.87
C PRO A 182 10.21 18.15 5.43
N GLY A 183 9.51 17.37 4.62
CA GLY A 183 9.78 17.28 3.19
C GLY A 183 9.35 18.54 2.46
N VAL A 184 9.61 18.53 1.16
CA VAL A 184 9.25 19.60 0.24
C VAL A 184 8.38 19.04 -0.87
N VAL A 185 7.42 19.83 -1.33
CA VAL A 185 6.58 19.47 -2.48
C VAL A 185 7.28 19.97 -3.75
N LYS A 186 7.47 19.06 -4.71
CA LYS A 186 8.10 19.36 -6.00
C LYS A 186 7.33 18.74 -7.15
N PRO A 187 7.20 19.42 -8.30
CA PRO A 187 6.67 18.78 -9.49
C PRO A 187 7.67 17.76 -10.05
N LEU A 188 7.17 16.73 -10.75
CA LEU A 188 8.01 15.66 -11.30
C LEU A 188 9.15 16.20 -12.20
N HIS A 189 8.88 17.19 -13.05
CA HIS A 189 9.92 17.76 -13.92
C HIS A 189 11.08 18.38 -13.15
N GLU A 190 10.86 18.93 -11.96
CA GLU A 190 11.94 19.45 -11.12
C GLU A 190 12.78 18.32 -10.53
N ILE A 191 12.14 17.23 -10.10
CA ILE A 191 12.82 16.02 -9.64
C ILE A 191 13.73 15.46 -10.73
N LEU A 192 13.26 15.49 -11.99
CA LEU A 192 13.98 14.99 -13.17
C LEU A 192 15.11 15.91 -13.66
N LYS A 193 15.25 17.15 -13.17
CA LYS A 193 16.37 18.05 -13.54
C LYS A 193 17.74 17.55 -13.06
N LYS A 194 17.76 16.63 -12.10
CA LYS A 194 18.98 16.04 -11.53
C LYS A 194 18.88 14.53 -11.59
N ASP A 195 20.03 13.85 -11.57
CA ASP A 195 20.05 12.40 -11.42
C ASP A 195 19.31 11.97 -10.15
N LEU A 196 18.51 10.91 -10.23
CA LEU A 196 17.76 10.39 -9.08
C LEU A 196 18.68 9.89 -7.94
N ARG A 197 19.96 9.67 -8.25
CA ARG A 197 21.01 9.22 -7.32
C ARG A 197 22.11 10.26 -7.17
N TYR A 198 22.80 10.21 -6.04
CA TYR A 198 24.05 10.95 -5.87
C TYR A 198 25.17 10.27 -6.66
N VAL A 199 26.01 11.08 -7.33
CA VAL A 199 27.21 10.59 -8.02
C VAL A 199 28.10 9.88 -6.99
N ASN A 200 28.57 8.66 -7.32
CA ASN A 200 29.44 7.82 -6.49
C ASN A 200 28.86 7.37 -5.14
N LYS A 201 27.53 7.45 -4.95
CA LYS A 201 26.86 6.87 -3.78
C LYS A 201 25.67 6.05 -4.25
N ASN A 202 25.53 4.83 -3.74
CA ASN A 202 24.32 4.01 -3.96
C ASN A 202 23.13 4.55 -3.12
N ARG A 203 22.88 5.86 -3.19
CA ARG A 203 21.91 6.60 -2.36
C ARG A 203 21.04 7.49 -3.24
N PHE A 204 19.73 7.41 -3.04
CA PHE A 204 18.74 8.23 -3.74
C PHE A 204 18.71 9.67 -3.22
N ARG A 205 18.26 10.60 -4.06
CA ARG A 205 18.12 12.03 -3.71
C ARG A 205 16.76 12.39 -3.11
N ASN A 206 15.72 11.63 -3.45
CA ASN A 206 14.34 11.92 -3.08
C ASN A 206 13.70 10.64 -2.53
N TYR A 207 13.11 10.73 -1.34
CA TYR A 207 12.35 9.67 -0.67
C TYR A 207 10.92 10.15 -0.51
N ILE A 208 9.96 9.23 -0.59
CA ILE A 208 8.55 9.54 -0.34
C ILE A 208 8.23 9.20 1.11
N PRO A 209 7.56 10.09 1.85
CA PRO A 209 7.09 9.77 3.19
C PRO A 209 6.16 8.55 3.18
N MET A 210 6.34 7.65 4.15
CA MET A 210 5.41 6.55 4.35
C MET A 210 4.07 7.09 4.86
N VAL A 211 2.97 6.54 4.36
CA VAL A 211 1.62 6.85 4.84
C VAL A 211 1.40 6.35 6.27
N ALA A 212 0.44 6.93 6.97
CA ALA A 212 0.12 6.57 8.34
C ALA A 212 -0.19 5.07 8.47
N SER A 213 0.32 4.47 9.54
CA SER A 213 0.15 3.05 9.84
C SER A 213 -1.27 2.68 10.25
N THR A 214 -2.05 3.63 10.76
CA THR A 214 -3.32 3.41 11.46
C THR A 214 -4.55 3.51 10.55
N ILE A 215 -4.41 3.19 9.27
CA ILE A 215 -5.53 3.22 8.32
C ILE A 215 -6.56 2.16 8.73
N ASN A 216 -7.82 2.54 8.89
CA ASN A 216 -8.90 1.57 9.03
C ASN A 216 -9.53 1.31 7.67
N LEU A 217 -9.43 0.06 7.20
CA LEU A 217 -10.06 -0.38 5.97
C LEU A 217 -11.40 -1.02 6.34
N THR A 218 -12.49 -0.49 5.78
CA THR A 218 -13.84 -0.92 6.14
C THR A 218 -14.31 -1.97 5.15
N VAL A 219 -14.45 -3.20 5.62
CA VAL A 219 -15.28 -4.25 4.98
C VAL A 219 -16.19 -4.81 6.06
N ASP A 220 -17.35 -5.33 5.65
CA ASP A 220 -18.28 -6.05 6.51
C ASP A 220 -17.53 -7.01 7.46
N GLY A 221 -17.57 -6.70 8.76
CA GLY A 221 -16.89 -7.44 9.81
C GLY A 221 -17.53 -8.80 10.11
N SER A 222 -18.58 -9.20 9.38
CA SER A 222 -19.23 -10.51 9.53
C SER A 222 -18.25 -11.68 9.45
N ALA A 223 -17.27 -11.62 8.55
CA ALA A 223 -16.28 -12.68 8.38
C ALA A 223 -15.17 -12.69 9.45
N LEU A 224 -14.92 -11.55 10.12
CA LEU A 224 -14.00 -11.46 11.27
C LEU A 224 -14.59 -12.13 12.52
N LYS A 225 -15.89 -12.44 12.52
CA LYS A 225 -16.53 -13.25 13.56
C LYS A 225 -16.19 -14.74 13.45
N LEU A 226 -15.61 -15.19 12.33
CA LEU A 226 -15.33 -16.60 12.09
C LEU A 226 -14.10 -17.08 12.87
N LEU A 227 -13.02 -16.28 12.88
CA LEU A 227 -11.80 -16.56 13.64
C LEU A 227 -11.17 -15.26 14.12
N ASP A 228 -10.54 -15.31 15.28
CA ASP A 228 -9.65 -14.23 15.70
C ASP A 228 -8.51 -14.04 14.67
N PRO A 229 -8.14 -12.80 14.30
CA PRO A 229 -7.10 -12.55 13.30
C PRO A 229 -5.73 -13.15 13.65
N TYR A 230 -5.30 -13.06 14.91
CA TYR A 230 -4.05 -13.70 15.34
C TYR A 230 -4.15 -15.22 15.24
N LEU A 231 -5.26 -15.80 15.67
CA LEU A 231 -5.50 -17.25 15.55
C LEU A 231 -5.42 -17.69 14.07
N LEU A 232 -6.03 -16.94 13.16
CA LEU A 232 -5.92 -17.22 11.73
C LEU A 232 -4.46 -17.14 11.25
N GLY A 233 -3.72 -16.10 11.65
CA GLY A 233 -2.31 -15.93 11.27
C GLY A 233 -1.47 -17.13 11.71
N ALA A 234 -1.61 -17.55 12.97
CA ALA A 234 -0.93 -18.72 13.50
C ALA A 234 -1.31 -20.00 12.75
N LEU A 235 -2.60 -20.22 12.46
CA LEU A 235 -3.06 -21.39 11.69
C LEU A 235 -2.55 -21.38 10.23
N LEU A 236 -2.41 -20.20 9.62
CA LEU A 236 -1.84 -20.08 8.27
C LEU A 236 -0.36 -20.45 8.25
N GLY A 237 0.36 -20.21 9.33
CA GLY A 237 1.72 -20.72 9.49
C GLY A 237 1.75 -22.22 9.78
N ASP A 238 1.59 -22.56 11.06
CA ASP A 238 1.83 -23.89 11.61
C ASP A 238 0.57 -24.80 11.67
N GLY A 239 -0.56 -24.32 11.15
CA GLY A 239 -1.80 -25.10 11.09
C GLY A 239 -1.84 -26.12 9.95
N GLY A 240 -2.62 -27.19 10.13
CA GLY A 240 -2.90 -28.20 9.11
C GLY A 240 -4.39 -28.44 8.91
N PHE A 241 -4.86 -28.44 7.65
CA PHE A 241 -6.30 -28.46 7.31
C PHE A 241 -6.75 -29.68 6.48
N ARG A 242 -5.94 -30.76 6.43
CA ARG A 242 -6.21 -31.94 5.59
C ARG A 242 -6.72 -33.17 6.33
N SER A 243 -6.65 -33.16 7.65
CA SER A 243 -7.09 -34.26 8.51
C SER A 243 -8.55 -34.11 8.91
N GLY A 244 -9.12 -35.09 9.64
CA GLY A 244 -10.49 -35.00 10.15
C GLY A 244 -10.77 -33.78 11.05
N GLN A 245 -9.72 -33.20 11.64
CA GLN A 245 -9.73 -31.99 12.48
C GLN A 245 -8.55 -31.09 12.11
N PRO A 246 -8.64 -29.77 12.32
CA PRO A 246 -7.48 -28.88 12.27
C PRO A 246 -6.38 -29.37 13.23
N SER A 247 -5.14 -29.31 12.78
CA SER A 247 -3.95 -29.51 13.62
C SER A 247 -3.16 -28.23 13.74
N PHE A 248 -2.34 -28.15 14.78
CA PHE A 248 -1.39 -27.07 14.99
C PHE A 248 -0.10 -27.66 15.59
N THR A 249 1.05 -27.29 15.06
CA THR A 249 2.34 -27.84 15.53
C THR A 249 3.21 -26.70 16.05
N SER A 250 3.49 -26.68 17.35
CA SER A 250 4.41 -25.70 17.94
C SER A 250 5.02 -26.26 19.21
N GLU A 251 6.31 -25.98 19.41
CA GLU A 251 7.03 -26.28 20.66
C GLU A 251 7.01 -25.11 21.65
N ASP A 252 6.54 -23.94 21.22
CA ASP A 252 6.59 -22.70 22.00
C ASP A 252 5.30 -22.54 22.82
N GLN A 253 5.43 -22.62 24.14
CA GLN A 253 4.28 -22.57 25.06
C GLN A 253 3.52 -21.26 24.96
N PHE A 254 4.20 -20.13 24.72
CA PHE A 254 3.54 -18.84 24.58
C PHE A 254 2.59 -18.84 23.37
N ILE A 255 3.02 -19.41 22.24
CA ILE A 255 2.18 -19.51 21.04
C ILE A 255 0.98 -20.43 21.31
N LEU A 256 1.20 -21.56 21.99
CA LEU A 256 0.12 -22.49 22.34
C LEU A 256 -0.93 -21.83 23.25
N ASP A 257 -0.48 -21.06 24.24
CA ASP A 257 -1.35 -20.32 25.15
C ASP A 257 -2.15 -19.24 24.40
N GLU A 258 -1.50 -18.49 23.52
CA GLU A 258 -2.16 -17.45 22.72
C GLU A 258 -3.16 -18.02 21.71
N VAL A 259 -2.89 -19.20 21.14
CA VAL A 259 -3.84 -19.95 20.30
C VAL A 259 -5.02 -20.41 21.14
N GLN A 260 -4.78 -21.10 22.26
CA GLN A 260 -5.82 -21.60 23.16
C GLN A 260 -6.74 -20.49 23.65
N ARG A 261 -6.18 -19.34 24.04
CA ARG A 261 -6.92 -18.17 24.53
C ARG A 261 -7.88 -17.57 23.51
N ARG A 262 -7.60 -17.75 22.21
CA ARG A 262 -8.37 -17.19 21.10
C ARG A 262 -9.27 -18.18 20.40
N LEU A 263 -9.29 -19.44 20.86
CA LEU A 263 -10.21 -20.42 20.33
C LEU A 263 -11.66 -19.97 20.62
N PRO A 264 -12.59 -20.18 19.68
CA PRO A 264 -14.01 -19.99 19.94
C PRO A 264 -14.48 -20.84 21.12
N ASP A 265 -15.46 -20.35 21.89
CA ASP A 265 -16.01 -21.09 23.03
C ASP A 265 -16.39 -22.53 22.65
N GLY A 266 -15.89 -23.51 23.41
CA GLY A 266 -16.14 -24.94 23.15
C GLY A 266 -15.15 -25.61 22.19
N ASP A 267 -14.25 -24.85 21.55
CA ASP A 267 -13.05 -25.40 20.93
C ASP A 267 -11.88 -25.45 21.93
N GLU A 268 -11.04 -26.48 21.82
CA GLU A 268 -9.91 -26.72 22.72
C GLU A 268 -8.70 -27.24 21.95
N LEU A 269 -7.51 -26.74 22.30
CA LEU A 269 -6.23 -27.20 21.78
C LEU A 269 -5.75 -28.39 22.61
N VAL A 270 -5.88 -29.59 22.05
CA VAL A 270 -5.53 -30.84 22.74
C VAL A 270 -4.29 -31.44 22.11
N ARG A 271 -3.34 -31.88 22.93
CA ARG A 271 -2.13 -32.57 22.47
C ARG A 271 -2.48 -33.89 21.78
N SER A 272 -1.90 -34.14 20.61
CA SER A 272 -2.18 -35.35 19.83
C SER A 272 -1.58 -36.60 20.50
N SER A 273 -2.42 -37.61 20.78
CA SER A 273 -1.99 -38.89 21.35
C SER A 273 -1.42 -39.88 20.33
N ARG A 274 -1.69 -39.67 19.03
CA ARG A 274 -1.46 -40.68 17.96
C ARG A 274 -0.11 -40.63 17.26
N ASN A 275 0.79 -39.70 17.57
CA ASN A 275 2.14 -39.66 17.00
C ASN A 275 3.09 -38.98 17.99
N ALA A 276 4.17 -39.68 18.36
CA ALA A 276 5.20 -39.25 19.29
C ALA A 276 6.14 -38.15 18.73
N LYS A 277 5.65 -37.25 17.88
CA LYS A 277 6.33 -35.97 17.62
C LYS A 277 5.88 -35.02 18.71
N ARG A 278 6.81 -34.53 19.52
CA ARG A 278 6.55 -33.96 20.85
C ARG A 278 5.61 -32.74 20.88
N TYR A 279 5.25 -32.17 19.73
CA TYR A 279 4.70 -30.82 19.59
C TYR A 279 3.43 -30.72 18.71
N ASP A 280 2.82 -31.85 18.33
CA ASP A 280 1.61 -31.85 17.50
C ASP A 280 0.34 -31.75 18.36
N HIS A 281 -0.54 -30.81 18.00
CA HIS A 281 -1.82 -30.55 18.65
C HIS A 281 -3.00 -30.67 17.67
N ARG A 282 -4.19 -30.86 18.21
CA ARG A 282 -5.48 -30.93 17.52
C ARG A 282 -6.41 -29.89 18.11
N ILE A 283 -7.23 -29.28 17.27
CA ILE A 283 -8.30 -28.40 17.72
C ILE A 283 -9.61 -29.19 17.69
N ASN A 284 -10.13 -29.48 18.89
CA ASN A 284 -11.43 -30.12 19.09
C ASN A 284 -12.54 -29.08 19.18
N GLY A 285 -13.81 -29.50 19.18
CA GLY A 285 -15.00 -28.63 19.28
C GLY A 285 -15.70 -28.35 17.94
N GLY A 286 -14.91 -28.17 16.88
CA GLY A 286 -15.39 -28.15 15.49
C GLY A 286 -15.74 -26.76 14.95
N LYS A 287 -15.78 -25.71 15.77
CA LYS A 287 -16.06 -24.35 15.28
C LYS A 287 -14.94 -23.82 14.40
N VAL A 288 -13.67 -24.02 14.79
CA VAL A 288 -12.51 -23.66 13.96
C VAL A 288 -12.53 -24.45 12.64
N LYS A 289 -12.95 -25.72 12.67
CA LYS A 289 -13.08 -26.51 11.44
C LYS A 289 -14.10 -25.91 10.48
N GLU A 290 -15.28 -25.55 10.97
CA GLU A 290 -16.32 -24.93 10.13
C GLU A 290 -15.90 -23.53 9.67
N ALA A 291 -15.20 -22.76 10.51
CA ALA A 291 -14.65 -21.47 10.11
C ALA A 291 -13.60 -21.61 9.01
N VAL A 292 -12.62 -22.51 9.15
CA VAL A 292 -11.60 -22.78 8.10
C VAL A 292 -12.24 -23.24 6.79
N LYS A 293 -13.33 -24.01 6.84
CA LYS A 293 -14.12 -24.34 5.64
C LYS A 293 -14.81 -23.12 5.04
N GLY A 294 -15.49 -22.31 5.85
CA GLY A 294 -16.17 -21.10 5.41
C GLY A 294 -15.22 -20.06 4.81
N LEU A 295 -13.96 -20.05 5.27
CA LEU A 295 -12.88 -19.22 4.73
C LEU A 295 -12.22 -19.79 3.47
N GLY A 296 -12.62 -20.99 3.02
CA GLY A 296 -12.06 -21.64 1.84
C GLY A 296 -10.64 -22.19 2.04
N LEU A 297 -10.20 -22.40 3.29
CA LEU A 297 -8.85 -22.88 3.63
C LEU A 297 -8.79 -24.40 3.83
N TRP A 298 -9.94 -25.07 3.98
CA TRP A 298 -10.00 -26.50 4.25
C TRP A 298 -9.46 -27.33 3.08
N GLY A 299 -8.65 -28.34 3.37
CA GLY A 299 -8.04 -29.21 2.35
C GLY A 299 -6.75 -28.66 1.72
N HIS A 300 -6.46 -27.37 1.87
CA HIS A 300 -5.26 -26.76 1.30
C HIS A 300 -3.96 -27.25 1.97
N LYS A 301 -2.90 -27.37 1.16
CA LYS A 301 -1.51 -27.59 1.62
C LYS A 301 -0.83 -26.25 1.92
N SER A 302 0.32 -26.29 2.59
CA SER A 302 1.11 -25.07 2.91
C SER A 302 1.42 -24.20 1.69
N VAL A 303 1.63 -24.81 0.50
CA VAL A 303 1.89 -24.10 -0.76
C VAL A 303 0.66 -23.41 -1.37
N GLU A 304 -0.53 -23.75 -0.89
CA GLU A 304 -1.82 -23.25 -1.41
C GLU A 304 -2.53 -22.32 -0.43
N LYS A 305 -2.01 -22.16 0.80
CA LYS A 305 -2.59 -21.27 1.81
C LYS A 305 -2.57 -19.82 1.32
N PHE A 306 -3.57 -19.04 1.72
CA PHE A 306 -3.72 -17.62 1.40
C PHE A 306 -4.41 -16.90 2.56
N VAL A 307 -4.36 -15.58 2.60
CA VAL A 307 -5.14 -14.80 3.57
C VAL A 307 -6.50 -14.47 2.95
N PRO A 308 -7.63 -14.84 3.58
CA PRO A 308 -8.94 -14.44 3.10
C PRO A 308 -9.10 -12.91 3.06
N LYS A 309 -9.69 -12.39 1.98
CA LYS A 309 -9.73 -10.95 1.66
C LYS A 309 -10.22 -10.05 2.81
N HIS A 310 -11.22 -10.48 3.58
CA HIS A 310 -11.76 -9.69 4.69
C HIS A 310 -10.79 -9.52 5.86
N TYR A 311 -9.77 -10.38 6.00
CA TYR A 311 -8.67 -10.19 6.96
C TYR A 311 -7.57 -9.26 6.43
N LEU A 312 -7.49 -9.05 5.11
CA LEU A 312 -6.61 -8.04 4.51
C LEU A 312 -7.22 -6.64 4.57
N TRP A 313 -8.56 -6.56 4.50
CA TRP A 313 -9.33 -5.32 4.42
C TRP A 313 -10.13 -5.11 5.70
N THR A 314 -9.44 -4.87 6.81
CA THR A 314 -10.03 -4.66 8.14
C THR A 314 -9.28 -3.56 8.89
N THR A 315 -9.66 -3.33 10.14
CA THR A 315 -9.05 -2.33 11.00
C THR A 315 -7.56 -2.56 11.17
N TYR A 316 -6.85 -1.50 11.54
CA TYR A 316 -5.44 -1.55 11.89
C TYR A 316 -5.11 -2.69 12.88
N GLU A 317 -5.89 -2.80 13.95
CA GLU A 317 -5.67 -3.74 15.04
C GLU A 317 -5.78 -5.19 14.56
N ASN A 318 -6.80 -5.48 13.74
CA ASN A 318 -7.02 -6.82 13.20
C ASN A 318 -5.93 -7.23 12.21
N ARG A 319 -5.47 -6.31 11.34
CA ARG A 319 -4.36 -6.58 10.42
C ARG A 319 -3.05 -6.78 11.15
N LEU A 320 -2.80 -6.00 12.20
CA LEU A 320 -1.62 -6.17 13.04
C LEU A 320 -1.67 -7.50 13.80
N ALA A 321 -2.80 -7.87 14.40
CA ALA A 321 -2.98 -9.14 15.09
C ALA A 321 -2.76 -10.33 14.15
N LEU A 322 -3.29 -10.26 12.92
CA LEU A 322 -3.05 -11.27 11.90
C LEU A 322 -1.57 -11.39 11.51
N LEU A 323 -0.91 -10.25 11.30
CA LEU A 323 0.53 -10.22 11.02
C LEU A 323 1.31 -10.84 12.19
N GLN A 324 0.94 -10.52 13.44
CA GLN A 324 1.56 -11.10 14.63
C GLN A 324 1.43 -12.62 14.66
N GLY A 325 0.26 -13.17 14.34
CA GLY A 325 0.07 -14.62 14.25
C GLY A 325 0.97 -15.28 13.20
N LEU A 326 1.09 -14.67 12.01
CA LEU A 326 1.97 -15.16 10.93
C LEU A 326 3.46 -15.09 11.32
N MET A 327 3.84 -14.02 12.02
CA MET A 327 5.24 -13.73 12.36
C MET A 327 5.71 -14.52 13.59
N ASP A 328 4.82 -14.82 14.53
CA ASP A 328 5.14 -15.67 15.67
C ASP A 328 5.38 -17.13 15.25
N THR A 329 4.75 -17.62 14.17
CA THR A 329 5.03 -18.96 13.61
C THR A 329 6.23 -18.95 12.66
N ASP A 330 6.11 -18.29 11.49
CA ASP A 330 7.08 -18.41 10.38
C ASP A 330 7.96 -17.17 10.18
N GLY A 331 7.80 -16.18 11.06
CA GLY A 331 8.61 -14.97 11.09
C GLY A 331 9.87 -15.11 11.94
N SER A 332 10.90 -14.35 11.60
CA SER A 332 12.11 -14.18 12.40
C SER A 332 12.51 -12.71 12.41
N ALA A 333 12.81 -12.18 13.59
CA ALA A 333 13.48 -10.88 13.71
C ALA A 333 14.94 -11.02 13.23
N VAL A 334 15.43 -10.03 12.49
CA VAL A 334 16.78 -10.05 11.88
C VAL A 334 17.71 -9.05 12.55
N THR A 335 17.25 -7.80 12.64
CA THR A 335 17.89 -6.69 13.36
C THR A 335 16.80 -5.74 13.85
N ALA A 336 17.17 -4.73 14.62
CA ALA A 336 16.25 -3.69 15.06
C ALA A 336 15.40 -3.14 13.89
N GLY A 337 14.07 -3.25 13.98
CA GLY A 337 13.12 -2.78 12.98
C GLY A 337 13.06 -3.57 11.66
N ALA A 338 13.74 -4.72 11.56
CA ALA A 338 13.75 -5.57 10.38
C ALA A 338 13.44 -7.04 10.73
N ALA A 339 12.54 -7.64 9.94
CA ALA A 339 12.14 -9.03 10.11
C ALA A 339 12.00 -9.74 8.76
N VAL A 340 11.91 -11.06 8.79
CA VAL A 340 11.66 -11.88 7.61
C VAL A 340 10.51 -12.85 7.89
N PHE A 341 9.56 -12.97 6.96
CA PHE A 341 8.54 -14.01 6.96
C PHE A 341 8.86 -15.05 5.89
N ASN A 342 8.68 -16.33 6.21
CA ASN A 342 8.99 -17.43 5.31
C ASN A 342 7.71 -18.18 4.93
N SER A 343 7.53 -18.47 3.65
CA SER A 343 6.44 -19.36 3.22
C SER A 343 6.79 -20.12 1.96
N SER A 344 6.10 -21.25 1.76
CA SER A 344 6.11 -21.97 0.49
C SER A 344 4.93 -21.61 -0.41
N SER A 345 3.97 -20.83 0.08
CA SER A 345 2.87 -20.29 -0.72
C SER A 345 3.23 -18.92 -1.26
N GLU A 346 3.20 -18.79 -2.59
CA GLU A 346 3.36 -17.51 -3.27
C GLU A 346 2.22 -16.55 -2.93
N GLN A 347 0.98 -17.05 -2.82
CA GLN A 347 -0.17 -16.21 -2.52
C GLN A 347 -0.11 -15.66 -1.10
N LEU A 348 0.18 -16.51 -0.10
CA LEU A 348 0.35 -16.09 1.29
C LEU A 348 1.49 -15.06 1.44
N THR A 349 2.55 -15.20 0.65
CA THR A 349 3.66 -14.25 0.60
C THR A 349 3.22 -12.88 0.06
N LYS A 350 2.43 -12.85 -1.03
CA LYS A 350 1.85 -11.61 -1.58
C LYS A 350 0.84 -10.97 -0.63
N ASP A 351 0.02 -11.78 0.03
CA ASP A 351 -0.95 -11.32 1.02
C ASP A 351 -0.25 -10.71 2.25
N THR A 352 0.85 -11.33 2.70
CA THR A 352 1.68 -10.81 3.79
C THR A 352 2.36 -9.50 3.38
N GLN A 353 2.89 -9.40 2.16
CA GLN A 353 3.41 -8.15 1.61
C GLN A 353 2.35 -7.04 1.62
N PHE A 354 1.12 -7.34 1.20
CA PHE A 354 0.01 -6.41 1.26
C PHE A 354 -0.28 -5.96 2.70
N LEU A 355 -0.35 -6.89 3.67
CA LEU A 355 -0.58 -6.55 5.08
C LEU A 355 0.46 -5.55 5.58
N ILE A 356 1.74 -5.82 5.36
CA ILE A 356 2.84 -4.95 5.79
C ILE A 356 2.73 -3.56 5.16
N GLN A 357 2.53 -3.49 3.84
CA GLN A 357 2.38 -2.22 3.13
C GLN A 357 1.17 -1.44 3.62
N SER A 358 0.08 -2.13 3.88
CA SER A 358 -1.15 -1.53 4.38
C SER A 358 -1.03 -1.02 5.83
N LEU A 359 -0.06 -1.52 6.60
CA LEU A 359 0.29 -1.06 7.96
C LEU A 359 1.37 0.06 7.92
N GLY A 360 1.68 0.61 6.75
CA GLY A 360 2.69 1.67 6.59
C GLY A 360 4.14 1.15 6.56
N GLY A 361 4.34 -0.16 6.48
CA GLY A 361 5.66 -0.78 6.32
C GLY A 361 6.09 -0.94 4.86
N THR A 362 7.31 -1.46 4.67
CA THR A 362 7.82 -1.87 3.37
C THR A 362 8.10 -3.36 3.36
N ALA A 363 7.79 -4.02 2.25
CA ALA A 363 8.01 -5.45 2.08
C ALA A 363 8.51 -5.80 0.67
N SER A 364 9.57 -6.61 0.60
CA SER A 364 10.12 -7.14 -0.66
C SER A 364 10.22 -8.67 -0.61
N ILE A 365 9.90 -9.32 -1.72
CA ILE A 365 9.88 -10.78 -1.83
C ILE A 365 11.15 -11.26 -2.54
N SER A 366 11.85 -12.24 -1.96
CA SER A 366 12.95 -12.97 -2.61
C SER A 366 12.62 -14.46 -2.70
N LEU A 367 13.06 -15.10 -3.80
CA LEU A 367 12.93 -16.53 -4.00
C LEU A 367 14.11 -17.27 -3.35
N ARG A 368 13.86 -18.44 -2.76
CA ARG A 368 14.91 -19.38 -2.36
C ARG A 368 14.51 -20.80 -2.69
N THR A 369 15.50 -21.66 -2.87
CA THR A 369 15.30 -23.10 -2.98
C THR A 369 15.48 -23.74 -1.61
N ALA A 370 14.43 -24.40 -1.11
CA ALA A 370 14.47 -25.13 0.14
C ALA A 370 14.74 -26.62 -0.13
N PRO A 371 15.75 -27.23 0.51
CA PRO A 371 16.02 -28.66 0.36
C PRO A 371 14.90 -29.49 0.98
N LEU A 372 14.45 -30.52 0.26
CA LEU A 372 13.52 -31.53 0.77
C LEU A 372 14.24 -32.88 0.93
N LYS A 373 13.61 -33.81 1.64
CA LYS A 373 14.05 -35.22 1.68
C LYS A 373 14.15 -35.83 0.27
N GLN A 374 13.39 -35.31 -0.69
CA GLN A 374 13.49 -35.64 -2.12
C GLN A 374 13.32 -34.34 -2.93
N GLY A 375 14.41 -33.84 -3.52
CA GLY A 375 14.41 -32.66 -4.39
C GLY A 375 14.48 -31.32 -3.66
N HIS A 376 14.09 -30.27 -4.37
CA HIS A 376 14.00 -28.91 -3.84
C HIS A 376 12.61 -28.35 -4.13
N ASN A 377 12.06 -27.60 -3.19
CA ASN A 377 10.88 -26.78 -3.43
C ASN A 377 11.27 -25.30 -3.46
N LEU A 378 10.52 -24.53 -4.23
CA LEU A 378 10.56 -23.08 -4.14
C LEU A 378 9.95 -22.64 -2.81
N ALA A 379 10.61 -21.70 -2.17
CA ALA A 379 10.11 -20.98 -1.00
C ALA A 379 10.39 -19.48 -1.19
N TYR A 380 9.66 -18.68 -0.43
CA TYR A 380 9.65 -17.24 -0.54
C TYR A 380 10.02 -16.66 0.82
N ASN A 381 10.85 -15.63 0.80
CA ASN A 381 11.12 -14.79 1.96
C ASN A 381 10.52 -13.42 1.71
N VAL A 382 9.72 -12.93 2.64
CA VAL A 382 9.27 -11.54 2.67
C VAL A 382 10.17 -10.79 3.64
N HIS A 383 10.98 -9.88 3.13
CA HIS A 383 11.80 -8.98 3.95
C HIS A 383 10.96 -7.79 4.36
N ILE A 384 10.90 -7.51 5.66
CA ILE A 384 9.93 -6.62 6.29
C ILE A 384 10.66 -5.51 7.01
N ARG A 385 10.18 -4.28 6.84
CA ARG A 385 10.45 -3.16 7.76
C ARG A 385 9.14 -2.48 8.12
N LEU A 386 8.94 -2.23 9.41
CA LEU A 386 7.75 -1.56 9.92
C LEU A 386 8.09 -0.20 10.52
N PRO A 387 7.10 0.70 10.66
CA PRO A 387 7.28 1.96 11.37
C PRO A 387 7.77 1.74 12.82
N LEU A 388 8.56 2.70 13.32
CA LEU A 388 9.00 2.70 14.72
C LEU A 388 7.80 2.61 15.67
N GLY A 389 7.93 1.80 16.71
CA GLY A 389 6.87 1.54 17.69
C GLY A 389 5.86 0.46 17.26
N MET A 390 5.97 -0.11 16.06
CA MET A 390 5.14 -1.24 15.62
C MET A 390 5.93 -2.55 15.69
N CYS A 391 5.54 -3.43 16.61
CA CYS A 391 6.15 -4.76 16.72
C CYS A 391 5.28 -5.82 16.02
N PRO A 392 5.84 -6.56 15.03
CA PRO A 392 5.11 -7.62 14.35
C PRO A 392 5.10 -8.95 15.13
N PHE A 393 5.54 -8.98 16.38
CA PHE A 393 5.58 -10.19 17.20
C PHE A 393 4.79 -9.97 18.50
N LEU A 394 4.06 -10.99 18.96
CA LEU A 394 3.64 -11.06 20.36
C LEU A 394 4.60 -11.93 21.16
N LEU A 395 5.28 -12.88 20.52
CA LEU A 395 6.23 -13.77 21.16
C LEU A 395 7.41 -12.98 21.76
N PRO A 396 7.58 -12.95 23.11
CA PRO A 396 8.50 -12.02 23.76
C PRO A 396 9.94 -12.10 23.25
N ARG A 397 10.49 -13.32 23.09
CA ARG A 397 11.86 -13.49 22.59
C ARG A 397 12.12 -12.91 21.20
N LYS A 398 11.10 -12.86 20.33
CA LYS A 398 11.19 -12.25 19.00
C LYS A 398 10.94 -10.75 19.09
N ALA A 399 9.98 -10.34 19.91
CA ALA A 399 9.65 -8.93 20.15
C ALA A 399 10.81 -8.16 20.79
N ASP A 400 11.49 -8.74 21.78
CA ASP A 400 12.63 -8.12 22.48
C ASP A 400 13.87 -7.96 21.57
N TYR A 401 13.99 -8.82 20.56
CA TYR A 401 15.10 -8.77 19.59
C TYR A 401 14.82 -7.82 18.42
N PHE A 402 13.56 -7.59 18.08
CA PHE A 402 13.11 -6.70 16.99
C PHE A 402 13.11 -5.23 17.41
#